data_AF-A0A351K361-F1
#
_entry.id   AF-A0A351K361-F1
#
_cell.length_a   1.000
_cell.length_b   1.000
_cell.length_c   1.000
_cell.angle_alpha   90.00
_cell.angle_beta   90.00
_cell.angle_gamma   90.00
#
_symmetry.space_group_name_H-M   'P 1'
#
loop_
_entity.id
_entity.type
_entity.pdbx_description
1 polymer ?
#
loop_
_entity_poly.entity_id
_entity_poly.type
_entity_poly.pdbx_seq_one_letter_code
_entity_poly.pdbx_strand_id
1 'polypeptide(L)' 'MSSAEEPFEPYPQIDCIDCGGRAFLLTLPREEGPRWLPGDIVAYRCEDCLDRWDLVLPEDEEFPDF' A
#
# COMPACT_ATOMS: atom_id res chain seq x y z
N MET A 1 16.68 -7.42 -21.26
CA MET A 1 16.17 -6.80 -20.04
C MET A 1 14.68 -6.69 -20.22
N SER A 2 13.92 -7.56 -19.55
CA SER A 2 12.47 -7.49 -19.48
C SER A 2 12.12 -8.14 -18.17
N SER A 3 12.36 -7.41 -17.08
CA SER A 3 11.64 -7.70 -15.84
C SER A 3 10.21 -7.32 -16.14
N ALA A 4 9.42 -8.31 -16.56
CA ALA A 4 8.00 -8.14 -16.70
C ALA A 4 7.45 -7.82 -15.31
N GLU A 5 6.93 -6.59 -15.15
CA GLU A 5 5.82 -6.21 -14.30
C GLU A 5 5.31 -7.34 -13.38
N GLU A 6 5.98 -7.56 -12.24
CA GLU A 6 5.32 -8.27 -11.14
C GLU A 6 4.32 -7.28 -10.54
N PRO A 7 3.01 -7.58 -10.54
CA PRO A 7 2.01 -6.64 -10.05
C PRO A 7 2.26 -6.38 -8.56
N PHE A 8 2.66 -5.16 -8.21
CA PHE A 8 2.79 -4.72 -6.83
C PHE A 8 1.41 -4.73 -6.17
N GLU A 9 1.19 -5.63 -5.21
CA GLU A 9 -0.03 -5.68 -4.41
C GLU A 9 0.24 -5.06 -3.03
N PRO A 10 -0.51 -4.03 -2.60
CA PRO A 10 -0.37 -3.45 -1.28
C PRO A 10 -0.61 -4.52 -0.22
N TYR A 11 0.23 -4.53 0.82
CA TYR A 11 0.03 -5.42 1.96
C TYR A 11 -1.36 -5.17 2.57
N PRO A 12 -2.15 -6.20 2.89
CA PRO A 12 -3.48 -6.01 3.47
C PRO A 12 -3.42 -5.41 4.89
N GLN A 13 -2.26 -5.47 5.54
CA GLN A 13 -1.99 -4.93 6.85
C GLN A 13 -0.60 -4.29 6.88
N ILE A 14 -0.48 -3.15 7.56
CA ILE A 14 0.79 -2.50 7.90
C ILE A 14 0.86 -2.21 9.39
N ASP A 15 2.04 -1.87 9.87
CA ASP A 15 2.20 -1.24 11.18
C ASP A 15 1.71 0.21 11.10
N CYS A 16 0.88 0.62 12.04
CA CYS A 16 0.36 1.98 12.10
C CYS A 16 1.50 2.97 12.30
N ILE A 17 1.56 3.99 11.46
CA ILE A 17 2.64 4.97 11.44
C ILE A 17 2.74 5.76 12.75
N ASP A 18 1.61 6.07 13.40
CA ASP A 18 1.61 6.84 14.65
C ASP A 18 1.75 6.00 15.92
N CYS A 19 1.10 4.83 15.99
CA CYS A 19 1.01 4.07 17.24
C CYS A 19 1.71 2.70 17.22
N GLY A 20 2.18 2.24 16.06
CA GLY A 20 2.77 0.91 15.88
C GLY A 20 1.78 -0.25 16.01
N GLY A 21 0.48 0.03 16.20
CA GLY A 21 -0.60 -0.95 16.21
C GLY A 21 -0.93 -1.49 14.81
N ARG A 22 -1.99 -2.29 14.67
CA ARG A 22 -2.32 -2.88 13.36
C ARG A 22 -3.20 -1.95 12.53
N ALA A 23 -2.81 -1.67 11.29
CA ALA A 23 -3.60 -0.91 10.35
C ALA A 23 -3.95 -1.74 9.10
N PHE A 24 -5.21 -1.68 8.69
CA PHE A 24 -5.78 -2.54 7.64
C PHE A 24 -6.16 -1.75 6.39
N LEU A 25 -5.90 -2.33 5.24
CA LEU A 25 -6.21 -1.75 3.92
C LEU A 25 -7.72 -1.57 3.76
N LEU A 26 -8.13 -0.35 3.38
CA LEU A 26 -9.51 0.01 3.08
C LEU A 26 -9.77 0.14 1.57
N THR A 27 -8.77 0.55 0.80
CA THR A 27 -8.92 0.74 -0.64
C THR A 27 -9.10 -0.61 -1.34
N LEU A 28 -10.12 -0.69 -2.18
CA LEU A 28 -10.36 -1.85 -3.03
C LEU A 28 -9.53 -1.75 -4.33
N PRO A 29 -9.13 -2.89 -4.91
CA PRO A 29 -8.44 -2.91 -6.19
C PRO A 29 -9.33 -2.33 -7.30
N ARG A 30 -8.71 -1.92 -8.40
CA ARG A 30 -9.41 -1.49 -9.62
C ARG A 30 -10.27 -2.62 -10.18
N GLU A 31 -11.44 -2.27 -10.71
CA GLU A 31 -12.40 -3.25 -11.27
C GLU A 31 -11.98 -3.75 -12.67
N GLU A 32 -11.31 -2.90 -13.45
CA GLU A 32 -10.85 -3.19 -14.81
C GLU A 32 -9.37 -2.86 -14.98
N GLY A 33 -8.65 -3.67 -15.78
CA GLY A 33 -7.21 -3.51 -16.00
C GLY A 33 -6.35 -4.11 -14.86
N PRO A 34 -5.09 -3.64 -14.70
CA PRO A 34 -4.24 -4.04 -13.58
C PRO A 34 -4.88 -3.67 -12.24
N ARG A 35 -4.86 -4.59 -11.27
CA ARG A 35 -5.51 -4.40 -9.95
C ARG A 35 -4.97 -3.17 -9.22
N TRP A 36 -3.68 -2.90 -9.40
CA TRP A 36 -2.92 -1.82 -8.78
C TRP A 36 -1.89 -1.30 -9.77
N LEU A 37 -1.59 -0.01 -9.68
CA LEU A 37 -0.54 0.64 -10.46
C LEU A 37 0.36 1.47 -9.53
N PRO A 38 1.63 1.64 -9.88
CA PRO A 38 2.46 2.66 -9.24
C PRO A 38 1.82 4.04 -9.28
N GLY A 39 1.99 4.81 -8.20
CA GLY A 39 1.35 6.10 -8.00
C GLY A 39 -0.09 6.02 -7.48
N ASP A 40 -0.71 4.83 -7.41
CA ASP A 40 -2.03 4.66 -6.77
C ASP A 40 -1.96 5.06 -5.29
N ILE A 41 -3.05 5.64 -4.79
CA ILE A 41 -3.16 5.99 -3.37
C ILE A 41 -4.06 4.96 -2.68
N VAL A 42 -3.50 4.29 -1.66
CA VAL A 42 -4.20 3.31 -0.84
C VAL A 42 -4.41 3.83 0.58
N ALA A 43 -5.61 3.61 1.11
CA ALA A 43 -5.98 4.04 2.45
C ALA A 43 -5.87 2.86 3.43
N TYR A 44 -5.26 3.09 4.59
CA TYR A 44 -5.22 2.17 5.72
C TYR A 44 -5.88 2.79 6.94
N ARG A 45 -6.47 1.97 7.80
CA ARG A 45 -6.99 2.42 9.10
C ARG A 45 -6.51 1.56 10.24
N CYS A 46 -6.01 2.20 11.28
CA CYS A 46 -5.59 1.52 12.50
C CYS A 46 -6.81 1.07 13.32
N GLU A 47 -6.77 -0.14 13.85
CA GLU A 47 -7.81 -0.61 14.78
C GLU A 47 -7.65 -0.02 16.19
N ASP A 48 -6.44 0.37 16.58
CA ASP A 48 -6.11 0.82 17.94
C ASP A 48 -6.31 2.33 18.13
N CYS A 49 -5.64 3.16 17.32
CA CYS A 49 -5.77 4.62 17.41
C CYS A 49 -6.87 5.21 16.51
N LEU A 50 -7.42 4.41 15.60
CA LEU A 50 -8.45 4.78 14.62
C LEU A 50 -8.03 5.81 13.55
N ASP A 51 -6.75 6.19 13.55
CA ASP A 51 -6.18 7.06 12.52
C ASP A 51 -6.15 6.38 11.15
N ARG A 52 -6.17 7.23 10.12
CA ARG A 52 -6.15 6.83 8.71
C ARG A 52 -4.88 7.35 8.04
N TRP A 53 -4.31 6.50 7.19
CA TRP A 53 -3.14 6.81 6.37
C TRP A 53 -3.44 6.62 4.91
N ASP A 54 -3.05 7.57 4.08
CA ASP A 54 -3.10 7.49 2.62
C ASP A 54 -1.67 7.38 2.09
N LEU A 55 -1.31 6.23 1.50
CA LEU A 55 0.04 5.93 1.03
C LEU A 55 0.07 5.81 -0.49
N VAL A 56 1.13 6.33 -1.09
CA VAL A 56 1.39 6.21 -2.54
C VAL A 56 2.11 4.91 -2.80
N LEU A 57 1.64 4.11 -3.76
CA LEU A 57 2.32 2.90 -4.19
C LEU A 57 3.58 3.26 -4.99
N PRO A 58 4.75 2.69 -4.67
CA PRO A 58 6.01 3.05 -5.30
C PRO A 58 6.10 2.58 -6.76
N GLU A 59 6.89 3.29 -7.56
CA GLU A 59 7.33 2.92 -8.91
C GLU A 59 8.58 2.04 -8.80
N ASP A 60 8.43 0.75 -8.45
CA ASP A 60 9.50 -0.29 -8.34
C ASP A 60 10.64 -0.04 -7.32
N GLU A 61 10.99 -1.08 -6.53
CA GLU A 61 12.20 -1.30 -5.69
C GLU A 61 12.86 -0.13 -4.90
N GLU A 62 12.33 1.09 -4.89
CA GLU A 62 12.81 2.20 -4.05
C GLU A 62 12.20 2.08 -2.66
N PHE A 63 12.52 1.00 -1.95
CA PHE A 63 12.65 1.08 -0.51
C PHE A 63 14.07 1.57 -0.24
N PRO A 64 14.28 2.82 0.22
CA PRO A 64 15.62 3.26 0.55
C PRO A 64 16.17 2.36 1.65
N ASP A 65 17.42 1.93 1.53
CA ASP A 65 18.13 1.21 2.60
C ASP A 65 18.19 2.13 3.84
N PHE A 66 17.22 1.98 4.75
CA PHE A 66 17.15 2.68 6.04
C PHE A 66 17.59 1.77 7.18
#